data_AF-A0A7S2G777-F1
#
_entry.id   AF-A0A7S2G777-F1
#
_cell.length_a   1.000
_cell.length_b   1.000
_cell.length_c   1.000
_cell.angle_alpha   90.00
_cell.angle_beta   90.00
_cell.angle_gamma   90.00
#
_symmetry.space_group_name_H-M   'P 1'
#
loop_
_entity.id
_entity.type
_entity.pdbx_description
1 polymer ?
#
loop_
_entity_poly.entity_id
_entity_poly.type
_entity_poly.pdbx_seq_one_letter_code
_entity_poly.pdbx_strand_id
1 'polypeptide(L)'
;MRAQLLRAAEFVRNARSQDPDALVFVHCQSGVNRAPSVAMAVMITEERSSLLVAFSEVRRARPSVRPKYIKEVALYEEAILGTSSTPALRDGPNSSEFCAMYYGLKNDHTDTEPPQNDRLAVDVSGELKEGGDVSPSGDI
;
A
#
# COMPACT_ATOMS: atom_id res chain seq x y z
N MET A 1 -4.47 -13.25 15.42
CA MET A 1 -3.60 -12.75 14.33
C MET A 1 -2.48 -11.83 14.82
N ARG A 2 -2.75 -10.86 15.72
CA ARG A 2 -1.75 -9.92 16.27
C ARG A 2 -0.41 -10.55 16.70
N ALA A 3 -0.44 -11.64 17.48
CA ALA A 3 0.77 -12.32 17.94
C ALA A 3 1.64 -12.89 16.80
N GLN A 4 1.04 -13.23 15.65
CA GLN A 4 1.79 -13.71 14.48
C GLN A 4 2.44 -12.57 13.71
N LEU A 5 1.77 -11.41 13.62
CA LEU A 5 2.35 -10.20 13.02
C LEU A 5 3.56 -9.72 13.82
N LEU A 6 3.45 -9.71 15.15
CA LEU A 6 4.57 -9.37 16.03
C LEU A 6 5.74 -10.33 15.85
N ARG A 7 5.50 -11.64 15.90
CA ARG A 7 6.56 -12.64 15.70
C ARG A 7 7.25 -12.52 14.36
N ALA A 8 6.52 -12.22 13.29
CA ALA A 8 7.11 -12.00 11.97
C ALA A 8 7.98 -10.75 11.92
N ALA A 9 7.54 -9.65 12.54
CA ALA A 9 8.33 -8.43 12.62
C ALA A 9 9.59 -8.62 13.47
N GLU A 10 9.48 -9.29 14.62
CA GLU A 10 10.63 -9.66 15.46
C GLU A 10 11.62 -10.55 14.72
N PHE A 11 11.14 -11.51 13.92
CA PHE A 11 12.01 -12.32 13.08
C PHE A 11 12.85 -11.46 12.11
N VAL A 12 12.21 -10.51 11.42
CA VAL A 12 12.92 -9.60 10.49
C VAL A 12 13.93 -8.73 11.23
N ARG A 13 13.53 -8.14 12.36
CA ARG A 13 14.43 -7.33 13.21
C ARG A 13 15.65 -8.13 13.64
N ASN A 14 15.42 -9.34 14.15
CA ASN A 14 16.49 -10.19 14.64
C ASN A 14 17.45 -10.58 13.52
N ALA A 15 16.95 -10.92 12.33
CA ALA A 15 17.79 -11.21 11.17
C ALA A 15 18.69 -10.03 10.81
N ARG A 16 18.13 -8.82 10.71
CA ARG A 16 18.88 -7.59 10.39
C ARG A 16 19.86 -7.15 11.48
N SER A 17 19.56 -7.46 12.75
CA SER A 17 20.49 -7.16 13.86
C SER A 17 21.72 -8.07 13.89
N GLN A 18 21.59 -9.30 13.36
CA GLN A 18 22.68 -10.26 13.29
C GLN A 18 23.56 -10.04 12.06
N ASP A 19 22.94 -9.64 10.95
CA ASP A 19 23.61 -9.32 9.70
C ASP A 19 22.92 -8.11 9.04
N PRO A 20 23.60 -6.95 8.98
CA PRO A 20 23.07 -5.75 8.33
C PRO A 20 22.70 -5.95 6.84
N ASP A 21 23.31 -6.93 6.16
CA ASP A 21 23.07 -7.23 4.76
C ASP A 21 21.97 -8.32 4.57
N ALA A 22 21.36 -8.80 5.65
CA ALA A 22 20.34 -9.84 5.59
C ALA A 22 19.08 -9.39 4.82
N LEU A 23 18.68 -10.23 3.85
CA LEU A 23 17.43 -10.07 3.09
C LEU A 23 16.39 -11.09 3.54
N VAL A 24 15.21 -10.62 3.95
CA VAL A 24 14.09 -11.48 4.33
C VAL A 24 13.01 -11.45 3.25
N PHE A 25 12.74 -12.61 2.66
CA PHE A 25 11.67 -12.78 1.69
C PHE A 25 10.37 -13.25 2.36
N VAL A 26 9.36 -12.37 2.39
CA VAL A 26 8.03 -12.68 2.95
C VAL A 26 7.12 -13.21 1.84
N HIS A 27 6.63 -14.44 1.98
CA HIS A 27 5.74 -15.05 0.98
C HIS A 27 4.52 -15.74 1.58
N CYS A 28 3.59 -16.08 0.70
CA CYS A 28 2.51 -17.03 0.95
C CYS A 28 2.27 -17.78 -0.36
N GLN A 29 1.14 -18.47 -0.51
CA GLN A 29 0.86 -19.23 -1.74
C GLN A 29 0.78 -18.35 -3.01
N SER A 30 0.06 -17.23 -2.96
CA SER A 30 -0.14 -16.35 -4.14
C SER A 30 0.48 -14.96 -4.00
N GLY A 31 1.00 -14.61 -2.83
CA GLY A 31 1.51 -13.27 -2.54
C GLY A 31 0.46 -12.15 -2.60
N VAL A 32 -0.84 -12.47 -2.58
CA VAL A 32 -1.92 -11.48 -2.75
C VAL A 32 -2.49 -11.00 -1.41
N ASN A 33 -2.57 -11.87 -0.41
CA ASN A 33 -3.30 -11.60 0.83
C ASN A 33 -2.42 -11.69 2.09
N ARG A 34 -2.01 -12.91 2.50
CA ARG A 34 -1.27 -13.12 3.76
C ARG A 34 0.10 -12.42 3.79
N ALA A 35 0.90 -12.61 2.74
CA ALA A 35 2.24 -12.02 2.65
C ALA A 35 2.24 -10.49 2.73
N PRO A 36 1.42 -9.75 1.95
CA PRO A 36 1.40 -8.29 2.07
C PRO A 36 0.92 -7.80 3.45
N SER A 37 0.02 -8.51 4.12
CA SER A 37 -0.36 -8.19 5.52
C SER A 37 0.82 -8.28 6.48
N VAL A 38 1.68 -9.29 6.32
CA VAL A 38 2.91 -9.44 7.13
C VAL A 38 3.92 -8.34 6.76
N ALA A 39 4.12 -8.06 5.47
CA ALA A 39 5.04 -7.02 5.02
C ALA A 39 4.66 -5.63 5.56
N MET A 40 3.36 -5.29 5.59
CA MET A 40 2.90 -4.05 6.23
C MET A 40 3.21 -4.01 7.73
N ALA A 41 2.99 -5.11 8.45
CA ALA A 41 3.31 -5.19 9.88
C ALA A 41 4.81 -5.02 10.18
N VAL A 42 5.67 -5.56 9.31
CA VAL A 42 7.12 -5.36 9.38
C VAL A 42 7.47 -3.87 9.22
N MET A 43 6.94 -3.18 8.20
CA MET A 43 7.18 -1.74 8.01
C MET A 43 6.67 -0.89 9.18
N ILE A 44 5.48 -1.18 9.72
CA ILE A 44 4.94 -0.52 10.91
C ILE A 44 5.89 -0.67 12.12
N THR A 45 6.57 -1.80 12.23
CA THR A 45 7.39 -2.13 13.40
C THR A 45 8.82 -1.60 13.30
N GLU A 46 9.42 -1.72 12.12
CA GLU A 46 10.82 -1.38 11.87
C GLU A 46 10.99 0.09 11.48
N GLU A 47 10.09 0.60 10.63
CA GLU A 47 10.20 1.94 10.04
C GLU A 47 9.23 2.92 10.71
N ARG A 48 8.42 2.44 11.66
CA ARG A 48 7.33 3.20 12.31
C ARG A 48 6.34 3.82 11.32
N SER A 49 6.21 3.22 10.14
CA SER A 49 5.28 3.69 9.10
C SER A 49 3.84 3.50 9.54
N SER A 50 2.96 4.42 9.15
CA SER A 50 1.52 4.20 9.29
C SER A 50 1.02 3.09 8.34
N LEU A 51 -0.13 2.50 8.63
CA LEU A 51 -0.76 1.48 7.80
C LEU A 51 -1.01 1.99 6.37
N LEU A 52 -1.45 3.24 6.20
CA LEU A 52 -1.65 3.82 4.86
C LEU A 52 -0.36 3.87 4.05
N VAL A 53 0.73 4.33 4.67
CA VAL A 53 2.04 4.40 4.02
C VAL A 53 2.54 3.01 3.69
N ALA A 54 2.50 2.09 4.65
CA ALA A 54 2.92 0.71 4.46
C ALA A 54 2.12 0.02 3.34
N PHE A 55 0.80 0.23 3.28
CA PHE A 55 -0.05 -0.32 2.23
C PHE A 55 0.29 0.25 0.85
N SER A 56 0.50 1.57 0.77
CA SER A 56 0.93 2.24 -0.47
C SER A 56 2.23 1.65 -0.99
N GLU A 57 3.25 1.51 -0.13
CA GLU A 57 4.55 0.94 -0.50
C GLU A 57 4.46 -0.52 -0.94
N VAL A 58 3.72 -1.35 -0.19
CA VAL A 58 3.47 -2.75 -0.61
C VAL A 58 2.79 -2.79 -1.97
N ARG A 59 1.79 -1.95 -2.20
CA ARG A 59 1.04 -1.98 -3.46
C ARG A 59 1.81 -1.40 -4.64
N ARG A 60 2.70 -0.42 -4.40
CA ARG A 60 3.65 0.09 -5.37
C ARG A 60 4.63 -1.00 -5.80
N ALA A 61 5.16 -1.78 -4.84
CA ALA A 61 6.05 -2.89 -5.13
C ALA A 61 5.33 -4.10 -5.78
N ARG A 62 4.06 -4.32 -5.45
CA ARG A 62 3.26 -5.43 -5.99
C ARG A 62 1.80 -5.01 -6.27
N PRO A 63 1.47 -4.60 -7.51
CA PRO A 63 0.11 -4.13 -7.83
C PRO A 63 -1.02 -5.17 -7.70
N SER A 64 -0.70 -6.46 -7.65
CA SER A 64 -1.70 -7.52 -7.51
C SER A 64 -2.19 -7.74 -6.08
N VAL A 65 -1.64 -7.04 -5.08
CA VAL A 65 -2.04 -7.25 -3.67
C VAL A 65 -3.51 -6.88 -3.44
N ARG A 66 -4.18 -7.73 -2.65
CA ARG A 66 -5.56 -7.59 -2.18
C ARG A 66 -5.64 -8.12 -0.75
N PRO A 67 -5.10 -7.39 0.24
CA PRO A 67 -5.04 -7.89 1.62
C PRO A 67 -6.45 -7.96 2.22
N LYS A 68 -6.81 -9.14 2.73
CA LYS A 68 -8.06 -9.40 3.45
C LYS A 68 -7.88 -9.35 4.96
N TYR A 69 -6.76 -8.84 5.48
CA TYR A 69 -6.52 -8.73 6.92
C TYR A 69 -6.22 -7.29 7.34
N ILE A 70 -6.77 -6.32 6.61
CA ILE A 70 -6.48 -4.89 6.81
C ILE A 70 -6.90 -4.43 8.21
N LYS A 71 -8.07 -4.86 8.70
CA LYS A 71 -8.52 -4.56 10.06
C LYS A 71 -7.54 -5.06 11.11
N GLU A 72 -7.05 -6.29 10.95
CA GLU A 72 -6.09 -6.89 11.87
C GLU A 72 -4.74 -6.15 11.87
N VAL A 73 -4.32 -5.62 10.71
CA VAL A 73 -3.13 -4.78 10.62
C VAL A 73 -3.39 -3.37 11.18
N ALA A 74 -4.60 -2.81 11.06
CA ALA A 74 -4.95 -1.52 11.67
C ALA A 74 -4.96 -1.60 13.21
N LEU A 75 -5.50 -2.69 13.76
CA LEU A 75 -5.41 -2.99 15.20
C LEU A 75 -3.96 -3.21 15.65
N TYR A 76 -3.12 -3.77 14.77
CA TYR A 76 -1.69 -3.94 15.04
C TYR A 76 -0.95 -2.60 15.02
N GLU A 77 -1.24 -1.72 14.07
CA GLU A 77 -0.69 -0.36 13.99
C GLU A 77 -0.94 0.40 15.29
N GLU A 78 -2.19 0.48 15.74
CA GLU A 78 -2.54 1.17 16.99
C GLU A 78 -1.81 0.57 18.19
N ALA A 79 -1.68 -0.74 18.22
CA ALA A 79 -0.95 -1.43 19.27
C ALA A 79 0.56 -1.09 19.31
N ILE A 80 1.17 -0.77 18.18
CA ILE A 80 2.62 -0.52 18.06
C ILE A 80 2.95 0.97 18.10
N LEU A 81 2.08 1.82 17.52
CA LEU A 81 2.29 3.26 17.38
C LEU A 81 1.43 4.09 18.35
N GLY A 82 0.49 3.47 19.07
CA GLY A 82 -0.43 4.13 19.99
C GLY A 82 -1.60 4.86 19.30
N THR A 83 -1.61 4.94 17.97
CA THR A 83 -2.66 5.56 17.17
C THR A 83 -2.87 4.77 15.88
N SER A 84 -4.07 4.84 15.30
CA SER A 84 -4.34 4.29 13.97
C SER A 84 -4.46 5.41 12.94
N SER A 85 -3.79 5.24 11.79
CA SER A 85 -3.99 6.11 10.63
C SER A 85 -5.29 5.85 9.89
N THR A 86 -5.99 4.75 10.21
CA THR A 86 -7.23 4.35 9.56
C THR A 86 -8.31 3.91 10.56
N PRO A 87 -8.84 4.82 11.41
CA PRO A 87 -9.85 4.47 12.40
C PRO A 87 -11.09 3.79 11.80
N ALA A 88 -11.52 4.21 10.60
CA ALA A 88 -12.63 3.59 9.88
C ALA A 88 -12.38 2.11 9.51
N LEU A 89 -11.13 1.72 9.26
CA LEU A 89 -10.76 0.32 8.95
C LEU A 89 -10.59 -0.52 10.23
N ARG A 90 -10.12 0.11 11.31
CA ARG A 90 -10.02 -0.48 12.64
C ARG A 90 -11.40 -0.80 13.21
N ASP A 91 -12.28 0.20 13.20
CA ASP A 91 -13.62 0.15 13.80
C ASP A 91 -14.65 -0.46 12.85
N GLY A 92 -14.31 -0.52 11.57
CA GLY A 92 -15.15 -1.02 10.51
C GLY A 92 -15.41 -2.53 10.58
N PRO A 93 -16.19 -3.03 9.61
CA PRO A 93 -16.53 -4.45 9.50
C PRO A 93 -15.27 -5.32 9.39
N ASN A 94 -15.43 -6.62 9.61
CA ASN A 94 -14.27 -7.50 9.52
C ASN A 94 -13.67 -7.46 8.10
N SER A 95 -12.41 -7.87 8.02
CA SER A 95 -11.63 -7.70 6.81
C SER A 95 -12.12 -8.54 5.62
N SER A 96 -12.90 -9.61 5.86
CA SER A 96 -13.67 -10.31 4.81
C SER A 96 -14.85 -9.50 4.28
N GLU A 97 -15.61 -8.82 5.15
CA GLU A 97 -16.73 -7.93 4.77
C GLU A 97 -16.21 -6.66 4.09
N PHE A 98 -15.13 -6.08 4.59
CA PHE A 98 -14.45 -4.95 3.94
C PHE A 98 -13.93 -5.34 2.55
N CYS A 99 -13.33 -6.53 2.42
CA CYS A 99 -12.88 -7.05 1.14
C CYS A 99 -14.06 -7.27 0.17
N ALA A 100 -15.21 -7.73 0.66
CA ALA A 100 -16.42 -7.88 -0.14
C ALA A 100 -16.98 -6.51 -0.58
N MET A 101 -16.98 -5.48 0.27
CA MET A 101 -17.42 -4.14 -0.14
C MET A 101 -16.43 -3.45 -1.09
N TYR A 102 -15.13 -3.53 -0.80
CA TYR A 102 -14.10 -2.77 -1.53
C TYR A 102 -13.67 -3.46 -2.83
N TYR A 103 -13.65 -4.80 -2.86
CA TYR A 103 -13.27 -5.57 -4.05
C TYR A 103 -14.44 -6.33 -4.70
N GLY A 104 -15.57 -6.50 -4.01
CA GLY A 104 -16.77 -7.15 -4.57
C GLY A 104 -17.61 -6.26 -5.49
N LEU A 105 -17.13 -5.06 -5.81
CA LEU A 105 -17.59 -4.29 -6.98
C LEU A 105 -16.86 -4.68 -8.29
N LYS A 106 -15.92 -5.64 -8.25
CA LYS A 106 -15.37 -6.28 -9.45
C LYS A 106 -15.57 -7.80 -9.35
N ASN A 107 -16.78 -8.23 -9.66
CA ASN A 107 -16.89 -9.39 -10.54
C ASN A 107 -16.30 -8.91 -11.87
N ASP A 108 -15.29 -9.62 -12.35
CA ASP A 108 -14.78 -9.68 -13.72
C ASP A 108 -13.26 -9.77 -13.65
N HIS A 109 -12.79 -11.01 -13.66
CA HIS A 109 -11.41 -11.37 -13.97
C HIS A 109 -11.12 -11.06 -15.44
N THR A 110 -11.18 -9.78 -15.81
CA THR A 110 -10.64 -9.28 -17.07
C THR A 110 -9.60 -8.24 -16.74
N ASP A 111 -8.39 -8.51 -17.19
CA ASP A 111 -7.22 -7.67 -17.11
C ASP A 111 -7.55 -6.23 -17.53
N THR A 112 -7.65 -5.33 -16.57
CA THR A 112 -7.45 -3.90 -16.84
C THR A 112 -6.13 -3.54 -16.21
N GLU A 113 -5.15 -3.32 -17.08
CA GLU A 113 -3.89 -2.62 -16.83
C GLU A 113 -4.05 -1.52 -15.76
N PRO A 114 -3.04 -1.31 -14.90
CA PRO A 114 -3.06 -0.18 -13.99
C PRO A 114 -3.29 1.11 -14.81
N PRO A 115 -4.11 2.05 -14.31
CA PRO A 115 -4.32 3.31 -15.00
C PRO A 115 -2.95 3.95 -15.25
N GLN A 116 -2.64 4.17 -16.52
CA GLN A 116 -1.48 4.94 -16.94
C GLN A 116 -1.61 6.31 -16.28
N ASN A 117 -0.60 6.63 -15.47
CA ASN A 117 -0.47 7.88 -14.76
C ASN A 117 -0.32 9.02 -15.77
N ASP A 118 -1.44 9.61 -16.21
CA ASP A 118 -1.42 10.90 -16.88
C ASP A 118 -1.01 11.96 -15.85
N ARG A 119 0.28 12.26 -15.95
CA ARG A 119 1.04 13.35 -15.34
C ARG A 119 0.16 14.51 -14.86
N LEU A 120 -0.03 14.61 -13.55
CA LEU A 120 -0.08 15.91 -12.87
C LEU A 120 1.31 16.17 -12.29
N ALA A 121 2.19 16.66 -13.16
CA ALA A 121 3.38 17.38 -12.74
C ALA A 121 2.91 18.66 -12.03
N VAL A 122 3.02 18.69 -10.71
CA VAL A 122 3.03 19.96 -9.97
C VAL A 122 4.43 20.52 -10.09
N ASP A 123 4.63 21.33 -11.11
CA ASP A 123 5.82 22.15 -11.29
C ASP A 123 5.78 23.31 -10.30
N VAL A 124 6.62 23.25 -9.27
CA VAL A 124 6.85 24.36 -8.33
C VAL A 124 8.05 25.12 -8.83
N SER A 125 7.85 25.95 -9.84
CA SER A 125 8.76 27.02 -10.25
C SER A 125 7.96 28.02 -11.06
N GLY A 126 7.56 29.11 -10.41
CA GLY A 126 6.82 30.18 -11.06
C GLY A 126 7.70 30.93 -12.04
N GLU A 127 7.27 31.01 -13.30
CA GLU A 127 7.57 32.10 -14.23
C GLU A 127 6.44 32.18 -15.28
N LEU A 128 5.74 33.31 -15.30
CA LEU A 128 4.82 33.70 -16.37
C LEU A 128 5.62 34.00 -17.64
N LYS A 129 5.23 33.43 -18.78
CA LYS A 129 5.56 33.99 -20.10
C LYS A 129 4.30 34.15 -20.93
N GLU A 130 4.05 35.40 -21.31
CA GLU A 130 3.08 35.83 -22.30
C GLU A 130 3.51 35.47 -23.73
N GLY A 131 2.51 35.27 -24.59
CA GLY A 131 2.55 35.74 -25.99
C GLY A 131 3.01 34.76 -27.06
N GLY A 132 2.12 34.45 -28.01
CA GLY A 132 2.49 33.78 -29.26
C GLY A 132 1.30 33.29 -30.09
N ASP A 133 0.48 34.22 -30.56
CA ASP A 133 -0.64 34.01 -31.49
C ASP A 133 -0.12 33.88 -32.93
N VAL A 134 -0.33 32.72 -33.60
CA VAL A 134 -0.37 32.57 -35.07
C VAL A 134 -1.23 31.35 -35.44
N SER A 135 -2.41 31.60 -35.97
CA SER A 135 -3.12 30.74 -36.95
C SER A 135 -2.95 31.35 -38.36
N PRO A 136 -3.48 30.80 -39.47
CA PRO A 136 -3.89 29.42 -39.80
C PRO A 136 -3.29 28.94 -41.15
N SER A 137 -3.43 27.66 -41.51
CA SER A 137 -3.74 27.24 -42.90
C SER A 137 -3.88 25.72 -43.04
N GLY A 138 -4.91 25.31 -43.79
CA GLY A 138 -5.06 23.96 -44.33
C GLY A 138 -6.45 23.37 -44.13
N ASP A 139 -7.38 23.61 -45.07
CA ASP A 139 -7.85 22.56 -46.00
C ASP A 139 -9.22 22.86 -46.62
N ILE A 140 -9.21 22.84 -47.97
CA ILE A 140 -10.27 22.49 -48.95
C ILE A 140 -11.47 23.43 -49.11
#